data_AF-A0A1D6HAL1-F1
#
_entry.id   AF-A0A1D6HAL1-F1
#
_cell.length_a   1.000
_cell.length_b   1.000
_cell.length_c   1.000
_cell.angle_alpha   90.00
_cell.angle_beta   90.00
_cell.angle_gamma   90.00
#
_symmetry.space_group_name_H-M   'P 1'
#
loop_
_entity.id
_entity.type
_entity.pdbx_description
1 polymer ?
#
loop_
_entity_poly.entity_id
_entity_poly.type
_entity_poly.pdbx_seq_one_letter_code
_entity_poly.pdbx_strand_id
1 'polypeptide(L)'
;MSGDIDSTFKRLREWYPQVIKDEQSVICFLLRSQRFIEYIRAEQLEVAVKYGRANLASFFTHKAFEGLLKDSVALLAYEKPTESCLGYLMDSSQREFVADAVNAAVLSTNPTVKDPESCLYSCLERLLKQLTVCSFERRAFNNYQGDAFLLHKEVQNYERSRRS
;
A
#
# COMPACT_ATOMS: atom_id res chain seq x y z
N MET A 1 0.83 -9.62 0.65
CA MET A 1 0.42 -9.12 -0.70
C MET A 1 1.40 -9.62 -1.76
N SER A 2 0.94 -10.04 -2.95
CA SER A 2 1.76 -10.68 -3.99
C SER A 2 2.70 -9.74 -4.77
N GLY A 3 2.53 -8.41 -4.66
CA GLY A 3 3.37 -7.43 -5.37
C GLY A 3 3.09 -7.35 -6.88
N ASP A 4 1.94 -7.84 -7.36
CA ASP A 4 1.59 -7.78 -8.78
C ASP A 4 1.08 -6.38 -9.18
N ILE A 5 2.03 -5.52 -9.54
CA ILE A 5 1.76 -4.13 -9.94
C ILE A 5 1.15 -4.04 -11.34
N ASP A 6 1.45 -4.99 -12.23
CA ASP A 6 0.96 -4.94 -13.63
C ASP A 6 -0.56 -5.17 -13.67
N SER A 7 -1.04 -6.16 -12.91
CA SER A 7 -2.47 -6.37 -12.70
C SER A 7 -3.13 -5.17 -12.02
N THR A 8 -2.43 -4.50 -11.11
CA THR A 8 -2.93 -3.30 -10.43
C THR A 8 -3.14 -2.15 -11.42
N PHE A 9 -2.15 -1.86 -12.27
CA PHE A 9 -2.29 -0.85 -13.34
C PHE A 9 -3.40 -1.18 -14.33
N LYS A 10 -3.58 -2.46 -14.68
CA LYS A 10 -4.67 -2.91 -15.55
C LYS A 10 -6.03 -2.60 -14.92
N ARG A 11 -6.23 -3.01 -13.66
CA ARG A 11 -7.49 -2.76 -12.94
C ARG A 11 -7.76 -1.27 -12.72
N LEU A 12 -6.74 -0.47 -12.40
CA LEU A 12 -6.91 0.97 -12.25
C LEU A 12 -7.32 1.64 -13.56
N ARG A 13 -6.74 1.24 -14.70
CA ARG A 13 -7.16 1.75 -16.02
C ARG A 13 -8.61 1.39 -16.36
N GLU A 14 -9.02 0.19 -16.03
CA GLU A 14 -10.35 -0.32 -16.32
C GLU A 14 -11.44 0.30 -15.44
N TRP A 15 -11.19 0.46 -14.13
CA TRP A 15 -12.23 0.80 -13.15
C TRP A 15 -12.12 2.22 -12.59
N TYR A 16 -10.90 2.77 -12.50
CA TYR A 16 -10.63 4.07 -11.88
C TYR A 16 -9.60 4.88 -12.69
N PRO A 17 -9.82 5.12 -14.00
CA PRO A 17 -8.82 5.77 -14.87
C PRO A 17 -8.39 7.15 -14.37
N GLN A 18 -9.25 7.86 -13.63
CA GLN A 18 -8.96 9.15 -13.01
C GLN A 18 -7.81 9.10 -11.99
N VAL A 19 -7.57 7.95 -11.32
CA VAL A 19 -6.51 7.79 -10.31
C VAL A 19 -5.12 7.86 -10.93
N ILE A 20 -4.99 7.43 -12.18
CA ILE A 20 -3.73 7.32 -12.92
C ILE A 20 -3.70 8.20 -14.17
N LYS A 21 -4.68 9.11 -14.30
CA LYS A 21 -4.78 10.03 -15.44
C LYS A 21 -3.54 10.93 -15.54
N ASP A 22 -3.05 11.38 -14.39
CA ASP A 22 -1.79 12.09 -14.29
C ASP A 22 -0.65 11.09 -14.07
N GLU A 23 0.14 10.89 -15.13
CA GLU A 23 1.31 10.01 -15.14
C GLU A 23 2.43 10.49 -14.20
N GLN A 24 2.38 11.74 -13.73
CA GLN A 24 3.30 12.33 -12.76
C GLN A 24 2.74 12.39 -11.33
N SER A 25 1.54 11.84 -11.12
CA SER A 25 0.91 11.79 -9.79
C SER A 25 1.71 10.96 -8.79
N VAL A 26 1.49 11.22 -7.50
CA VAL A 26 2.08 10.45 -6.39
C VAL A 26 1.74 8.96 -6.51
N ILE A 27 0.52 8.62 -6.93
CA ILE A 27 0.09 7.22 -7.07
C ILE A 27 0.85 6.52 -8.20
N CYS A 28 0.99 7.18 -9.36
CA CYS A 28 1.79 6.67 -10.46
C CYS A 28 3.26 6.48 -10.05
N PHE A 29 3.83 7.44 -9.31
CA PHE A 29 5.17 7.32 -8.77
C PHE A 29 5.31 6.10 -7.84
N LEU A 30 4.44 5.97 -6.84
CA LEU A 30 4.50 4.87 -5.87
C LEU A 30 4.36 3.50 -6.54
N LEU A 31 3.43 3.35 -7.48
CA LEU A 31 3.25 2.10 -8.22
C LEU A 31 4.49 1.75 -9.07
N ARG A 32 5.04 2.73 -9.80
CA ARG A 32 6.23 2.51 -10.64
C ARG A 32 7.47 2.20 -9.80
N SER A 33 7.67 2.92 -8.69
CA SER A 33 8.75 2.65 -7.74
C SER A 33 8.60 1.26 -7.13
N GLN A 34 7.38 0.86 -6.73
CA GLN A 34 7.14 -0.49 -6.22
C GLN A 34 7.47 -1.54 -7.28
N ARG A 35 7.04 -1.35 -8.54
CA ARG A 35 7.33 -2.30 -9.62
C ARG A 35 8.83 -2.44 -9.88
N PHE A 36 9.57 -1.34 -9.81
CA PHE A 36 11.02 -1.35 -9.88
C PHE A 36 11.65 -2.16 -8.74
N ILE A 37 11.19 -1.95 -7.50
CA ILE A 37 11.63 -2.73 -6.33
C ILE A 37 11.30 -4.22 -6.49
N GLU A 38 10.14 -4.57 -7.07
CA GLU A 38 9.79 -5.96 -7.36
C GLU A 38 10.76 -6.63 -8.34
N TYR A 39 11.28 -5.89 -9.34
CA TYR A 39 12.32 -6.44 -10.23
C TYR A 39 13.64 -6.67 -9.52
N ILE A 40 14.04 -5.77 -8.61
CA ILE A 40 15.23 -5.96 -7.78
C ILE A 40 15.06 -7.17 -6.86
N ARG A 41 13.90 -7.30 -6.22
CA ARG A 41 13.57 -8.44 -5.35
C ARG A 41 13.60 -9.78 -6.08
N ALA A 42 13.28 -9.78 -7.37
CA ALA A 42 13.36 -10.96 -8.23
C ALA A 42 14.76 -11.19 -8.84
N GLU A 43 15.78 -10.41 -8.43
CA GLU A 43 17.15 -10.44 -8.97
C GLU A 43 17.22 -10.18 -10.49
N GLN A 44 16.19 -9.55 -11.07
CA GLN A 44 16.09 -9.22 -12.49
C GLN A 44 16.69 -7.83 -12.76
N LEU A 45 17.98 -7.65 -12.47
CA LEU A 45 18.65 -6.34 -12.49
C LEU A 45 18.59 -5.64 -13.87
N GLU A 46 18.79 -6.38 -14.96
CA GLU A 46 18.72 -5.80 -16.31
C GLU A 46 17.32 -5.25 -16.62
N VAL A 47 16.28 -5.99 -16.23
CA VAL A 47 14.88 -5.58 -16.38
C VAL A 47 14.58 -4.39 -15.49
N ALA A 48 15.06 -4.40 -14.24
CA ALA A 48 14.92 -3.29 -13.31
C ALA A 48 15.52 -2.00 -13.89
N VAL A 49 16.77 -2.04 -14.36
CA VAL A 49 17.46 -0.88 -14.94
C VAL A 49 16.73 -0.35 -16.17
N LYS A 50 16.33 -1.24 -17.09
CA LYS A 50 15.55 -0.85 -18.28
C LYS A 50 14.22 -0.21 -17.87
N TYR A 51 13.52 -0.80 -16.91
CA TYR A 51 12.25 -0.29 -16.40
C TYR A 51 12.42 1.07 -15.73
N GLY A 52 13.40 1.24 -14.85
CA GLY A 52 13.68 2.48 -14.13
C GLY A 52 13.99 3.63 -15.08
N ARG A 53 14.81 3.40 -16.11
CA ARG A 53 15.09 4.41 -17.15
C ARG A 53 13.83 4.83 -17.92
N ALA A 54 12.93 3.91 -18.21
CA ALA A 54 11.71 4.20 -18.98
C ALA A 54 10.61 4.85 -18.13
N ASN A 55 10.45 4.41 -16.86
CA ASN A 55 9.26 4.73 -16.06
C ASN A 55 9.54 5.68 -14.89
N LEU A 56 10.78 5.76 -14.41
CA LEU A 56 11.16 6.63 -13.29
C LEU A 56 11.87 7.92 -13.74
N ALA A 57 12.38 7.97 -14.98
CA ALA A 57 13.13 9.11 -15.52
C ALA A 57 12.38 10.45 -15.38
N SER A 58 11.07 10.47 -15.64
CA SER A 58 10.26 11.69 -15.54
C SER A 58 10.24 12.30 -14.13
N PHE A 59 10.34 11.46 -13.09
CA PHE A 59 10.23 11.87 -11.69
C PHE A 59 11.52 12.48 -11.13
N PHE A 60 12.68 12.31 -11.80
CA PHE A 60 13.94 12.96 -11.38
C PHE A 60 13.88 14.48 -11.41
N THR A 61 12.96 15.05 -12.19
CA THR A 61 12.77 16.50 -12.27
C THR A 61 11.89 17.05 -11.15
N HIS A 62 11.28 16.18 -10.34
CA HIS A 62 10.29 16.56 -9.33
C HIS A 62 10.89 16.42 -7.93
N LYS A 63 11.23 17.56 -7.31
CA LYS A 63 11.84 17.60 -5.97
C LYS A 63 11.05 16.84 -4.89
N ALA A 64 9.72 16.78 -5.03
CA ALA A 64 8.84 16.06 -4.11
C ALA A 64 9.16 14.56 -4.01
N PHE A 65 9.75 13.96 -5.05
CA PHE A 65 10.05 12.53 -5.12
C PHE A 65 11.53 12.21 -5.00
N GLU A 66 12.40 13.23 -4.90
CA GLU A 66 13.85 13.09 -5.00
C GLU A 66 14.42 12.10 -3.98
N GLY A 67 13.97 12.18 -2.72
CA GLY A 67 14.43 11.28 -1.65
C GLY A 67 14.07 9.82 -1.93
N LEU A 68 12.78 9.52 -2.08
CA LEU A 68 12.31 8.15 -2.30
C LEU A 68 12.83 7.56 -3.62
N LEU A 69 12.99 8.39 -4.66
CA LEU A 69 13.55 7.96 -5.93
C LEU A 69 15.03 7.61 -5.82
N LYS A 70 15.83 8.41 -5.10
CA LYS A 70 17.24 8.11 -4.82
C LYS A 70 17.38 6.82 -4.03
N ASP A 71 16.61 6.65 -2.97
CA ASP A 71 16.63 5.44 -2.16
C ASP A 71 16.23 4.21 -2.98
N SER A 72 15.16 4.31 -3.77
CA SER A 72 14.73 3.21 -4.65
C SER A 72 15.85 2.80 -5.60
N VAL A 73 16.47 3.75 -6.30
CA VAL A 73 17.55 3.46 -7.28
C VAL A 73 18.82 2.96 -6.59
N ALA A 74 19.14 3.45 -5.40
CA ALA A 74 20.31 3.03 -4.63
C ALA A 74 20.28 1.56 -4.22
N LEU A 75 19.11 0.91 -4.18
CA LEU A 75 18.98 -0.53 -3.96
C LEU A 75 19.80 -1.35 -4.96
N LEU A 76 20.01 -0.86 -6.19
CA LEU A 76 20.85 -1.52 -7.20
C LEU A 76 22.33 -1.61 -6.81
N ALA A 77 22.81 -0.77 -5.89
CA ALA A 77 24.21 -0.74 -5.47
C ALA A 77 24.53 -1.79 -4.40
N TYR A 78 23.52 -2.43 -3.82
CA TYR A 78 23.70 -3.42 -2.76
C TYR A 78 23.65 -4.83 -3.32
N GLU A 79 24.63 -5.66 -2.94
CA GLU A 79 24.62 -7.10 -3.23
C GLU A 79 23.41 -7.79 -2.61
N LYS A 80 23.05 -7.37 -1.39
CA LYS A 80 21.86 -7.84 -0.68
C LYS A 80 21.00 -6.64 -0.23
N PRO A 81 20.04 -6.20 -1.07
CA PRO A 81 19.23 -5.02 -0.77
C PRO A 81 18.42 -5.11 0.53
N THR A 82 18.01 -6.31 0.95
CA THR A 82 17.28 -6.58 2.20
C THR A 82 18.11 -6.36 3.46
N GLU A 83 19.44 -6.55 3.39
CA GLU A 83 20.37 -6.35 4.51
C GLU A 83 20.95 -4.93 4.54
N SER A 84 20.56 -4.07 3.59
CA SER A 84 21.04 -2.69 3.48
C SER A 84 20.30 -1.74 4.44
N CYS A 85 20.81 -0.51 4.58
CA CYS A 85 20.09 0.56 5.28
C CYS A 85 18.76 0.94 4.62
N LEU A 86 18.53 0.49 3.38
CA LEU A 86 17.29 0.67 2.62
C LEU A 86 16.43 -0.61 2.61
N GLY A 87 16.76 -1.61 3.44
CA GLY A 87 16.02 -2.87 3.54
C GLY A 87 14.54 -2.69 3.86
N TYR A 88 14.15 -1.58 4.49
CA TYR A 88 12.75 -1.23 4.75
C TYR A 88 11.91 -1.13 3.46
N LEU A 89 12.49 -0.71 2.33
CA LEU A 89 11.81 -0.69 1.03
C LEU A 89 11.55 -2.09 0.47
N MET A 90 12.32 -3.08 0.92
CA MET A 90 12.19 -4.47 0.52
C MET A 90 11.16 -5.24 1.36
N ASP A 91 10.70 -4.66 2.48
CA ASP A 91 9.77 -5.29 3.42
C ASP A 91 8.33 -5.36 2.90
N SER A 92 7.53 -6.26 3.46
CA SER A 92 6.09 -6.34 3.20
C SER A 92 5.33 -5.05 3.51
N SER A 93 5.74 -4.32 4.54
CA SER A 93 5.16 -3.03 4.96
C SER A 93 5.22 -1.98 3.86
N GLN A 94 6.25 -2.01 3.00
CA GLN A 94 6.30 -1.11 1.85
C GLN A 94 5.18 -1.43 0.84
N ARG A 95 4.85 -2.71 0.62
CA ARG A 95 3.71 -3.10 -0.25
C ARG A 95 2.38 -2.66 0.36
N GLU A 96 2.24 -2.76 1.69
CA GLU A 96 1.05 -2.31 2.42
C GLU A 96 0.88 -0.80 2.29
N PHE A 97 1.94 -0.02 2.50
CA PHE A 97 1.93 1.43 2.31
C PHE A 97 1.48 1.84 0.90
N VAL A 98 2.00 1.19 -0.15
CA VAL A 98 1.58 1.46 -1.53
C VAL A 98 0.12 1.07 -1.74
N ALA A 99 -0.33 -0.04 -1.16
CA ALA A 99 -1.71 -0.48 -1.24
C ALA A 99 -2.67 0.51 -0.56
N ASP A 100 -2.31 1.01 0.62
CA ASP A 100 -3.10 2.01 1.34
C ASP A 100 -3.19 3.32 0.56
N ALA A 101 -2.10 3.77 -0.05
CA ALA A 101 -2.12 4.95 -0.92
C ALA A 101 -3.05 4.76 -2.13
N VAL A 102 -3.01 3.58 -2.77
CA VAL A 102 -3.92 3.24 -3.89
C VAL A 102 -5.35 3.16 -3.41
N ASN A 103 -5.61 2.52 -2.27
CA ASN A 103 -6.93 2.42 -1.66
C ASN A 103 -7.51 3.81 -1.39
N ALA A 104 -6.71 4.71 -0.81
CA ALA A 104 -7.12 6.07 -0.52
C ALA A 104 -7.42 6.86 -1.81
N ALA A 105 -6.60 6.68 -2.85
CA ALA A 105 -6.83 7.31 -4.14
C ALA A 105 -8.09 6.77 -4.84
N VAL A 106 -8.41 5.48 -4.68
CA VAL A 106 -9.67 4.92 -5.18
C VAL A 106 -10.85 5.48 -4.39
N LEU A 107 -10.76 5.55 -3.06
CA LEU A 107 -11.83 6.09 -2.21
C LEU A 107 -12.10 7.57 -2.48
N SER A 108 -11.07 8.35 -2.82
CA SER A 108 -11.23 9.77 -3.17
C SER A 108 -11.96 10.00 -4.50
N THR A 109 -12.13 8.97 -5.32
CA THR A 109 -12.95 9.07 -6.53
C THR A 109 -14.46 9.11 -6.25
N ASN A 110 -14.88 8.79 -5.02
CA ASN A 110 -16.28 8.78 -4.67
C ASN A 110 -16.84 10.21 -4.56
N PRO A 111 -17.84 10.60 -5.37
CA PRO A 111 -18.38 11.95 -5.38
C PRO A 111 -19.11 12.34 -4.08
N THR A 112 -19.45 11.37 -3.22
CA THR A 112 -20.12 11.65 -1.94
C THR A 112 -19.14 12.02 -0.82
N VAL A 113 -17.84 11.91 -1.05
CA VAL A 113 -16.80 12.25 -0.07
C VAL A 113 -16.73 13.78 0.07
N LYS A 114 -17.13 14.28 1.24
CA LYS A 114 -17.10 15.72 1.57
C LYS A 114 -15.83 16.15 2.31
N ASP A 115 -15.14 15.19 2.92
CA ASP A 115 -13.97 15.41 3.77
C ASP A 115 -12.77 14.61 3.22
N PRO A 116 -11.64 15.26 2.88
CA PRO A 116 -10.46 14.60 2.34
C PRO A 116 -9.89 13.50 3.25
N GLU A 117 -9.98 13.62 4.57
CA GLU A 117 -9.45 12.58 5.47
C GLU A 117 -10.29 11.30 5.45
N SER A 118 -11.55 11.40 5.02
CA SER A 118 -12.45 10.24 4.95
C SER A 118 -12.06 9.23 3.86
N CYS A 119 -11.18 9.58 2.92
CA CYS A 119 -10.66 8.64 1.93
C CYS A 119 -9.51 7.77 2.47
N LEU A 120 -8.92 8.10 3.62
CA LEU A 120 -7.82 7.32 4.19
C LEU A 120 -8.27 5.92 4.65
N TYR A 121 -9.56 5.76 4.96
CA TYR A 121 -10.12 4.53 5.47
C TYR A 121 -11.49 4.26 4.83
N SER A 122 -11.73 3.00 4.43
CA SER A 122 -13.05 2.61 3.94
C SER A 122 -14.13 2.77 5.03
N CYS A 123 -15.40 2.94 4.63
CA CYS A 123 -16.51 2.98 5.60
C CYS A 123 -16.52 1.74 6.50
N LEU A 124 -16.22 0.57 5.95
CA LEU A 124 -16.12 -0.68 6.71
C LEU A 124 -14.99 -0.61 7.75
N GLU A 125 -13.80 -0.14 7.37
CA GLU A 125 -12.68 -0.03 8.30
C GLU A 125 -12.97 0.95 9.44
N ARG A 126 -13.62 2.08 9.13
CA ARG A 126 -14.07 3.04 10.15
C ARG A 126 -15.06 2.40 11.12
N LEU A 127 -16.04 1.65 10.62
CA LEU A 127 -17.00 0.92 11.45
C LEU A 127 -16.31 -0.14 12.31
N LEU A 128 -15.34 -0.86 11.77
CA LEU A 128 -14.56 -1.85 12.51
C LEU A 128 -13.70 -1.21 13.61
N LYS A 129 -13.06 -0.07 13.33
CA LYS A 129 -12.31 0.71 14.34
C LYS A 129 -13.24 1.20 15.46
N GLN A 130 -14.38 1.80 15.11
CA GLN A 130 -15.39 2.27 16.07
C GLN A 130 -15.94 1.12 16.91
N LEU A 131 -16.30 0.00 16.28
CA LEU A 131 -16.76 -1.20 16.99
C LEU A 131 -15.69 -1.72 17.96
N THR A 132 -14.43 -1.77 17.52
CA THR A 132 -13.31 -2.19 18.36
C THR A 132 -13.19 -1.28 19.58
N VAL A 133 -13.12 0.04 19.39
CA VAL A 133 -13.02 1.03 20.47
C VAL A 133 -14.22 0.94 21.43
N CYS A 134 -15.45 0.96 20.91
CA CYS A 134 -16.65 0.84 21.75
C CYS A 134 -16.68 -0.47 22.54
N SER A 135 -16.20 -1.58 21.95
CA SER A 135 -16.12 -2.86 22.66
C SER A 135 -15.12 -2.81 23.82
N PHE A 136 -13.98 -2.13 23.64
CA PHE A 136 -12.98 -1.94 24.69
C PHE A 136 -13.49 -1.02 25.80
N GLU A 137 -14.11 0.11 25.47
CA GLU A 137 -14.69 1.02 26.44
C GLU A 137 -15.78 0.33 27.28
N ARG A 138 -16.70 -0.39 26.63
CA ARG A 138 -17.74 -1.16 27.33
C ARG A 138 -17.14 -2.19 28.29
N ARG A 139 -16.03 -2.83 27.94
CA ARG A 139 -15.31 -3.74 28.86
C ARG A 139 -14.67 -2.98 30.00
N ALA A 140 -14.04 -1.83 29.75
CA ALA A 140 -13.45 -1.00 30.80
C ALA A 140 -14.51 -0.57 31.84
N PHE A 141 -15.73 -0.21 31.41
CA PHE A 141 -16.85 0.05 32.31
C PHE A 141 -17.33 -1.18 33.11
N ASN A 142 -17.15 -2.38 32.56
CA ASN A 142 -17.56 -3.65 33.17
C ASN A 142 -16.40 -4.41 33.82
N ASN A 143 -15.43 -3.71 34.44
CA ASN A 143 -14.27 -4.34 35.09
C ASN A 143 -13.50 -5.33 34.19
N TYR A 144 -13.39 -5.00 32.91
CA TYR A 144 -12.77 -5.82 31.85
C TYR A 144 -13.42 -7.20 31.61
N GLN A 145 -14.64 -7.41 32.09
CA GLN A 145 -15.39 -8.64 31.87
C GLN A 145 -16.11 -8.66 30.51
N GLY A 146 -16.37 -9.87 30.00
CA GLY A 146 -16.99 -10.13 28.70
C GLY A 146 -16.01 -10.20 27.53
N ASP A 147 -16.53 -10.61 26.37
CA ASP A 147 -15.71 -10.80 25.17
C ASP A 147 -15.29 -9.47 24.52
N ALA A 148 -14.02 -9.39 24.14
CA ALA A 148 -13.51 -8.31 23.29
C ALA A 148 -13.69 -8.66 21.82
N PHE A 149 -14.08 -7.64 21.04
CA PHE A 149 -14.00 -7.74 19.60
C PHE A 149 -12.55 -7.56 19.17
N LEU A 150 -11.92 -8.65 18.72
CA LEU A 150 -10.58 -8.65 18.15
C LEU A 150 -10.69 -9.09 16.70
N LEU A 151 -10.63 -8.14 15.77
CA LEU A 151 -10.83 -8.41 14.33
C LEU A 151 -9.98 -9.60 13.83
N HIS A 152 -8.71 -9.66 14.22
CA HIS A 152 -7.80 -10.73 13.82
C HIS A 152 -8.27 -12.12 14.32
N LYS A 153 -8.82 -12.20 15.54
CA LYS A 153 -9.35 -13.44 16.10
C LYS A 153 -10.58 -13.91 15.32
N GLU A 154 -11.47 -12.98 14.99
CA GLU A 154 -12.68 -13.30 14.22
C GLU A 154 -12.38 -13.76 12.80
N VAL A 155 -11.42 -13.12 12.13
CA VAL A 155 -10.96 -13.55 10.79
C VAL A 155 -10.38 -14.96 10.84
N GLN A 156 -9.54 -15.27 11.84
CA GLN A 156 -8.98 -16.61 12.02
C GLN A 156 -10.05 -17.68 12.31
N ASN A 157 -11.04 -17.35 13.13
CA ASN A 157 -12.15 -18.27 13.42
C ASN A 157 -12.97 -18.57 12.16
N TYR A 158 -13.24 -17.56 11.35
CA TYR A 158 -13.92 -17.72 10.07
C TYR A 158 -13.14 -18.60 9.10
N GLU A 159 -11.83 -18.38 8.95
CA GLU A 159 -10.99 -19.21 8.08
C GLU A 159 -10.91 -20.66 8.52
N ARG A 160 -10.89 -20.93 9.83
CA ARG A 160 -10.91 -22.30 10.38
C ARG A 160 -12.24 -23.00 10.08
N SER A 161 -13.35 -22.30 10.25
CA SER A 161 -14.71 -22.81 9.95
C SER A 161 -14.90 -23.11 8.46
N ARG A 162 -14.23 -22.39 7.57
CA ARG A 162 -14.26 -22.68 6.11
C ARG A 162 -13.43 -23.90 5.69
N ARG A 163 -12.51 -24.38 6.54
CA ARG A 163 -11.61 -25.51 6.24
C ARG A 163 -12.07 -26.83 6.87
N SER A 164 -13.07 -26.79 7.74
CA SER A 164 -13.78 -27.95 8.32
C SER A 164 -14.99 -28.31 7.47
#